data_AF-A0A0D1ZQA8-F1
#
_entry.id   AF-A0A0D1ZQA8-F1
#
_cell.length_a   1.000
_cell.length_b   1.000
_cell.length_c   1.000
_cell.angle_alpha   90.00
_cell.angle_beta   90.00
_cell.angle_gamma   90.00
#
_symmetry.space_group_name_H-M   'P 1'
#
loop_
_entity.id
_entity.type
_entity.pdbx_description
1 polymer ?
#
loop_
_entity_poly.entity_id
_entity_poly.type
_entity_poly.pdbx_seq_one_letter_code
_entity_poly.pdbx_strand_id
1 'polypeptide(L)'
;MEPGRLPEWLNSPSSSPSPFSCYKTVPLVLKKRALISIFICLLLVALLSTQHREIVDHVQSLPNKLLRNSHEDVYNSTLGFEKIIAIGFPSRTDRRDAVILGASFTKMEVEWEAGVSFEEVPVNAAPFTWDFEAQTTGALGSWRAHMNVLQRIVRENIQTTLIIEDDADWDVHLKSQMSEMAYGLRALQQAPRSTRSPYGPAWDMLWLGHCRVGSTDDEQEFWVVDDDVTVAPTVNRTSFFRNRHSPEITRRNNTRIFFHANAGMCVQAYAVTYDGARKMLAAISLQPRNQPFDVSVSAICRHKFLDPFVCYGAFPPLFSTHRFAGPTSRDSDISIAEEPDLIHEEYTKDLVYSTIMNIPRLVQGLNSVQPQFKGQNIPDQLFLPDARPPPKGYLQTVVMYNETILPASTQASTQAPTQIVSSVSHSPSKL
;
A
#
# COMPACT_ATOMS: atom_id res chain seq x y z
N MET A 1 106.32 0.16 53.20
CA MET A 1 107.06 -0.73 54.11
C MET A 1 106.13 -1.87 54.47
N GLU A 2 106.29 -3.01 53.80
CA GLU A 2 105.89 -4.30 54.38
C GLU A 2 107.00 -4.71 55.38
N PRO A 3 106.74 -5.50 56.45
CA PRO A 3 106.26 -6.88 56.29
C PRO A 3 105.38 -7.41 57.45
N GLY A 4 104.57 -8.45 57.21
CA GLY A 4 104.89 -9.83 57.64
C GLY A 4 104.29 -10.14 59.03
N ARG A 5 103.87 -11.35 59.40
CA ARG A 5 103.96 -12.69 58.79
C ARG A 5 103.04 -13.59 59.64
N LEU A 6 102.41 -14.58 58.98
CA LEU A 6 101.79 -15.82 59.51
C LEU A 6 102.81 -16.62 60.37
N PRO A 7 102.53 -17.83 60.95
CA PRO A 7 101.38 -18.77 60.86
C PRO A 7 100.98 -19.27 62.29
N GLU A 8 100.23 -20.32 62.60
CA GLU A 8 100.06 -21.74 62.22
C GLU A 8 98.73 -22.11 62.93
N TRP A 9 97.87 -23.03 62.52
CA TRP A 9 98.06 -24.47 62.43
C TRP A 9 96.88 -25.07 61.64
N LEU A 10 97.19 -25.96 60.70
CA LEU A 10 96.29 -27.00 60.24
C LEU A 10 95.96 -27.91 61.44
N ASN A 11 94.69 -28.30 61.60
CA ASN A 11 94.29 -29.72 61.59
C ASN A 11 92.78 -29.91 61.86
N SER A 12 92.08 -30.27 60.77
CA SER A 12 91.14 -31.40 60.70
C SER A 12 89.73 -31.23 61.34
N PRO A 13 88.72 -32.07 60.98
CA PRO A 13 87.74 -31.69 59.95
C PRO A 13 86.27 -31.97 60.33
N SER A 14 85.38 -31.58 59.40
CA SER A 14 84.02 -32.08 59.15
C SER A 14 82.94 -31.84 60.22
N SER A 15 81.92 -31.04 59.89
CA SER A 15 80.65 -31.50 59.30
C SER A 15 79.59 -30.38 59.30
N SER A 16 78.76 -30.39 58.26
CA SER A 16 77.55 -29.57 57.98
C SER A 16 76.46 -29.74 59.07
N PRO A 17 75.40 -28.90 59.19
CA PRO A 17 74.59 -28.34 58.10
C PRO A 17 74.07 -26.88 58.24
N SER A 18 73.33 -26.52 57.20
CA SER A 18 72.87 -25.23 56.68
C SER A 18 71.67 -24.58 57.43
N PRO A 19 71.27 -23.35 57.04
CA PRO A 19 70.73 -22.35 57.96
C PRO A 19 69.21 -22.20 57.94
N PHE A 20 68.64 -21.79 59.08
CA PHE A 20 67.24 -21.39 59.21
C PHE A 20 66.98 -19.96 58.69
N SER A 21 66.25 -19.93 57.57
CA SER A 21 65.07 -19.10 57.23
C SER A 21 64.72 -17.84 58.05
N CYS A 22 64.61 -16.71 57.35
CA CYS A 22 63.65 -15.65 57.66
C CYS A 22 63.14 -15.00 56.35
N TYR A 23 62.01 -15.47 55.81
CA TYR A 23 61.27 -14.79 54.75
C TYR A 23 59.95 -14.26 55.29
N LYS A 24 59.77 -12.93 55.23
CA LYS A 24 58.52 -12.24 55.55
C LYS A 24 57.44 -12.62 54.53
N THR A 25 56.37 -13.24 54.99
CA THR A 25 55.17 -13.55 54.21
C THR A 25 54.33 -12.29 54.00
N VAL A 26 54.09 -11.92 52.74
CA VAL A 26 53.02 -10.96 52.41
C VAL A 26 51.69 -11.66 52.69
N PRO A 27 50.79 -11.10 53.51
CA PRO A 27 49.59 -11.80 53.94
C PRO A 27 48.71 -12.15 52.73
N LEU A 28 48.27 -13.41 52.67
CA LEU A 28 47.45 -14.04 51.62
C LEU A 28 46.22 -13.20 51.21
N VAL A 29 45.73 -12.35 52.10
CA VAL A 29 44.60 -11.43 51.89
C VAL A 29 44.90 -10.32 50.88
N LEU A 30 46.12 -9.78 50.82
CA LEU A 30 46.49 -8.76 49.82
C LEU A 30 46.51 -9.34 48.40
N LYS A 31 47.01 -10.58 48.24
CA LYS A 31 47.03 -11.27 46.93
C LYS A 31 45.63 -11.55 46.40
N LYS A 32 44.68 -11.94 47.27
CA LYS A 32 43.27 -12.15 46.88
C LYS A 32 42.58 -10.85 46.46
N ARG A 33 42.81 -9.73 47.16
CA ARG A 33 42.26 -8.42 46.78
C ARG A 33 42.80 -7.94 45.43
N ALA A 34 44.10 -8.10 45.19
CA ALA A 34 44.71 -7.75 43.90
C ALA A 34 44.13 -8.57 42.73
N LEU A 35 43.92 -9.88 42.91
CA LEU A 35 43.32 -10.74 41.90
C LEU A 35 41.85 -10.36 41.60
N ILE A 36 41.07 -10.01 42.62
CA ILE A 36 39.69 -9.54 42.46
C ILE A 36 39.68 -8.21 41.69
N SER A 37 40.56 -7.26 42.02
CA SER A 37 40.66 -5.98 41.30
C SER A 37 41.06 -6.16 39.84
N ILE A 38 41.98 -7.08 39.53
CA ILE A 38 42.37 -7.42 38.15
C ILE A 38 41.18 -8.03 37.40
N PHE A 39 40.45 -8.96 38.03
CA PHE A 39 39.28 -9.57 37.43
C PHE A 39 38.19 -8.54 37.13
N ILE A 40 37.90 -7.62 38.06
CA ILE A 40 36.94 -6.53 37.85
C ILE A 40 37.39 -5.60 36.70
N CYS A 41 38.68 -5.25 36.64
CA CYS A 41 39.21 -4.46 35.53
C CYS A 41 39.05 -5.17 34.17
N LEU A 42 39.35 -6.47 34.10
CA LEU A 42 39.17 -7.24 32.86
C LEU A 42 37.70 -7.33 32.45
N LEU A 43 36.79 -7.46 33.42
CA LEU A 43 35.34 -7.48 33.18
C LEU A 43 34.83 -6.12 32.68
N LEU A 44 35.32 -5.01 33.25
CA LEU A 44 35.00 -3.65 32.80
C LEU A 44 35.54 -3.38 31.40
N VAL A 45 36.78 -3.81 31.09
CA VAL A 45 37.35 -3.69 29.74
C VAL A 45 36.55 -4.53 28.74
N ALA A 46 36.14 -5.75 29.11
CA ALA A 46 35.29 -6.58 28.27
C ALA A 46 33.94 -5.89 27.99
N LEU A 47 33.26 -5.37 29.01
CA LEU A 47 31.99 -4.65 28.88
C LEU A 47 32.11 -3.38 28.03
N LEU A 48 33.19 -2.60 28.22
CA LEU A 48 33.46 -1.42 27.41
C LEU A 48 33.77 -1.79 25.95
N SER A 49 34.45 -2.92 25.72
CA SER A 49 34.76 -3.41 24.38
C SER A 49 33.51 -3.92 23.63
N THR A 50 32.57 -4.57 24.34
CA THR A 50 31.28 -4.98 23.75
C THR A 50 30.42 -3.78 23.43
N GLN A 51 30.36 -2.78 24.34
CA GLN A 51 29.61 -1.55 24.10
C GLN A 51 30.22 -0.74 22.93
N HIS A 52 31.56 -0.69 22.83
CA HIS A 52 32.23 -0.04 21.71
C HIS A 52 31.98 -0.76 20.38
N ARG A 53 31.94 -2.10 20.35
CA ARG A 53 31.56 -2.86 19.15
C ARG A 53 30.14 -2.52 18.70
N GLU A 54 29.17 -2.51 19.62
CA GLU A 54 27.79 -2.14 19.28
C GLU A 54 27.69 -0.71 18.73
N ILE A 55 28.42 0.24 19.29
CA ILE A 55 28.45 1.63 18.80
C ILE A 55 29.10 1.70 17.42
N VAL A 56 30.22 1.02 17.18
CA VAL A 56 30.90 1.00 15.89
C VAL A 56 30.03 0.33 14.82
N ASP A 57 29.39 -0.80 15.13
CA ASP A 57 28.47 -1.49 14.22
C ASP A 57 27.26 -0.60 13.91
N HIS A 58 26.72 0.11 14.91
CA HIS A 58 25.63 1.05 14.72
C HIS A 58 26.04 2.25 13.83
N VAL A 59 27.23 2.82 14.08
CA VAL A 59 27.78 3.94 13.31
C VAL A 59 28.14 3.53 11.88
N GLN A 60 28.64 2.31 11.66
CA GLN A 60 28.91 1.77 10.33
C GLN A 60 27.64 1.38 9.58
N SER A 61 26.54 1.07 10.27
CA SER A 61 25.23 0.80 9.65
C SER A 61 24.51 2.07 9.16
N LEU A 62 24.80 3.24 9.74
CA LEU A 62 24.15 4.51 9.42
C LEU A 62 24.37 4.96 7.95
N PRO A 63 25.60 4.96 7.38
CA PRO A 63 25.83 5.30 5.98
C PRO A 63 25.08 4.37 5.01
N ASN A 64 25.05 3.06 5.28
CA ASN A 64 24.39 2.08 4.41
C ASN A 64 22.86 2.14 4.50
N LYS A 65 22.29 2.52 5.66
CA LYS A 65 20.85 2.79 5.80
C LYS A 65 20.41 4.11 5.16
N LEU A 66 21.31 5.10 5.07
CA LEU A 66 21.04 6.40 4.45
C LEU A 66 21.11 6.38 2.91
N LEU A 67 21.74 5.36 2.32
CA LEU A 67 21.88 5.17 0.87
C LEU A 67 20.96 4.12 0.26
N ARG A 68 20.10 3.45 1.06
CA ARG A 68 19.11 2.50 0.52
C ARG A 68 18.13 3.27 -0.36
N ASN A 69 18.12 2.96 -1.65
CA ASN A 69 17.12 3.48 -2.56
C ASN A 69 15.76 2.87 -2.19
N SER A 70 14.94 3.63 -1.45
CA SER A 70 13.61 3.19 -0.99
C SER A 70 12.69 2.77 -2.13
N HIS A 71 12.95 3.21 -3.37
CA HIS A 71 12.18 2.73 -4.54
C HIS A 71 12.34 1.24 -4.80
N GLU A 72 13.49 0.66 -4.50
CA GLU A 72 13.70 -0.79 -4.69
C GLU A 72 12.78 -1.61 -3.79
N ASP A 73 12.26 -1.02 -2.70
CA ASP A 73 11.37 -1.69 -1.77
C ASP A 73 10.02 -2.04 -2.43
N VAL A 74 9.61 -1.33 -3.48
CA VAL A 74 8.41 -1.66 -4.26
C VAL A 74 8.47 -3.05 -4.90
N TYR A 75 9.68 -3.58 -5.15
CA TYR A 75 9.84 -4.90 -5.77
C TYR A 75 9.88 -6.06 -4.76
N ASN A 76 9.83 -5.77 -3.45
CA ASN A 76 9.78 -6.81 -2.41
C ASN A 76 8.44 -7.58 -2.45
N SER A 77 8.23 -8.50 -1.50
CA SER A 77 7.00 -9.29 -1.42
C SER A 77 5.77 -8.51 -0.96
N THR A 78 5.94 -7.30 -0.43
CA THR A 78 4.88 -6.47 0.15
C THR A 78 4.69 -5.15 -0.61
N LEU A 79 5.24 -5.02 -1.82
CA LEU A 79 5.22 -3.79 -2.63
C LEU A 79 5.77 -2.56 -1.89
N GLY A 80 6.68 -2.74 -0.94
CA GLY A 80 7.22 -1.65 -0.13
C GLY A 80 6.31 -1.20 1.03
N PHE A 81 5.15 -1.84 1.22
CA PHE A 81 4.37 -1.73 2.45
C PHE A 81 4.91 -2.66 3.54
N GLU A 82 4.46 -2.50 4.78
CA GLU A 82 4.80 -3.46 5.84
C GLU A 82 4.01 -4.77 5.69
N LYS A 83 2.72 -4.68 5.32
CA LYS A 83 1.85 -5.83 5.09
C LYS A 83 0.93 -5.64 3.89
N ILE A 84 0.53 -6.76 3.30
CA ILE A 84 -0.62 -6.86 2.39
C ILE A 84 -1.67 -7.73 3.08
N ILE A 85 -2.90 -7.24 3.21
CA ILE A 85 -4.00 -7.94 3.87
C ILE A 85 -5.17 -8.05 2.89
N ALA A 86 -5.56 -9.27 2.54
CA ALA A 86 -6.80 -9.54 1.84
C ALA A 86 -7.97 -9.69 2.83
N ILE A 87 -9.12 -9.11 2.48
CA ILE A 87 -10.38 -9.29 3.19
C ILE A 87 -11.25 -10.22 2.36
N GLY A 88 -11.62 -11.36 2.94
CA GLY A 88 -12.52 -12.31 2.28
C GLY A 88 -13.21 -13.23 3.27
N PHE A 89 -14.40 -13.70 2.91
CA PHE A 89 -15.10 -14.67 3.74
C PHE A 89 -14.30 -15.97 3.84
N PRO A 90 -14.16 -16.57 5.04
CA PRO A 90 -13.53 -17.88 5.17
C PRO A 90 -14.18 -18.98 4.32
N SER A 91 -15.47 -18.84 4.01
CA SER A 91 -16.25 -19.74 3.15
C SER A 91 -16.03 -19.51 1.64
N ARG A 92 -15.49 -18.36 1.21
CA ARG A 92 -15.18 -18.05 -0.20
C ARG A 92 -13.80 -18.59 -0.58
N THR A 93 -13.65 -19.91 -0.45
CA THR A 93 -12.39 -20.59 -0.77
C THR A 93 -12.02 -20.46 -2.24
N ASP A 94 -13.01 -20.35 -3.14
CA ASP A 94 -12.82 -20.13 -4.57
C ASP A 94 -12.01 -18.86 -4.88
N ARG A 95 -12.37 -17.74 -4.24
CA ARG A 95 -11.66 -16.46 -4.35
C ARG A 95 -10.28 -16.50 -3.70
N ARG A 96 -10.21 -17.12 -2.52
CA ARG A 96 -8.96 -17.27 -1.77
C ARG A 96 -7.92 -18.07 -2.54
N ASP A 97 -8.31 -19.16 -3.18
CA ASP A 97 -7.43 -20.00 -4.01
C ASP A 97 -6.83 -19.19 -5.16
N ALA A 98 -7.64 -18.38 -5.85
CA ALA A 98 -7.18 -17.53 -6.95
C ALA A 98 -6.20 -16.44 -6.49
N VAL A 99 -6.49 -15.74 -5.40
CA VAL A 99 -5.59 -14.71 -4.84
C VAL A 99 -4.26 -15.31 -4.40
N ILE A 100 -4.28 -16.46 -3.71
CA ILE A 100 -3.05 -17.17 -3.29
C ILE A 100 -2.20 -17.55 -4.50
N LEU A 101 -2.84 -18.13 -5.53
CA LEU A 101 -2.13 -18.58 -6.71
C LEU A 101 -1.59 -17.40 -7.53
N GLY A 102 -2.37 -16.34 -7.72
CA GLY A 102 -1.92 -15.11 -8.39
C GLY A 102 -0.77 -14.40 -7.66
N ALA A 103 -0.83 -14.35 -6.32
CA ALA A 103 0.23 -13.81 -5.48
C ALA A 103 1.53 -14.61 -5.60
N SER A 104 1.44 -15.93 -5.77
CA SER A 104 2.63 -16.79 -5.95
C SER A 104 3.42 -16.44 -7.23
N PHE A 105 2.72 -16.11 -8.32
CA PHE A 105 3.36 -15.72 -9.59
C PHE A 105 3.95 -14.32 -9.54
N THR A 106 3.23 -13.38 -8.94
CA THR A 106 3.69 -11.98 -8.80
C THR A 106 4.61 -11.76 -7.60
N LYS A 107 4.96 -12.85 -6.89
CA LYS A 107 5.85 -12.87 -5.71
C LYS A 107 5.38 -11.87 -4.65
N MET A 108 4.12 -11.96 -4.28
CA MET A 108 3.48 -11.18 -3.22
C MET A 108 3.16 -12.06 -2.02
N GLU A 109 3.33 -11.51 -0.83
CA GLU A 109 2.94 -12.14 0.44
C GLU A 109 1.67 -11.48 0.95
N VAL A 110 0.59 -12.26 0.98
CA VAL A 110 -0.76 -11.78 1.33
C VAL A 110 -1.24 -12.47 2.59
N GLU A 111 -1.44 -11.69 3.65
CA GLU A 111 -2.12 -12.11 4.86
C GLU A 111 -3.64 -11.99 4.69
N TRP A 112 -4.41 -12.64 5.56
CA TRP A 112 -5.87 -12.67 5.47
C TRP A 112 -6.51 -12.14 6.74
N GLU A 113 -7.54 -11.32 6.56
CA GLU A 113 -8.52 -10.98 7.59
C GLU A 113 -9.89 -11.50 7.15
N ALA A 114 -10.67 -12.04 8.09
CA ALA A 114 -11.98 -12.57 7.76
C ALA A 114 -12.96 -11.45 7.38
N GLY A 115 -13.67 -11.65 6.28
CA GLY A 115 -14.91 -10.93 5.98
C GLY A 115 -15.95 -11.16 7.07
N VAL A 116 -16.88 -10.24 7.22
CA VAL A 116 -17.89 -10.25 8.27
C VAL A 116 -19.27 -10.25 7.63
N SER A 117 -20.11 -11.21 8.01
CA SER A 117 -21.48 -11.28 7.51
C SER A 117 -22.35 -10.27 8.25
N PHE A 118 -23.47 -9.87 7.66
CA PHE A 118 -24.39 -8.95 8.32
C PHE A 118 -24.88 -9.49 9.67
N GLU A 119 -25.18 -10.78 9.73
CA GLU A 119 -25.70 -11.48 10.91
C GLU A 119 -24.72 -11.47 12.08
N GLU A 120 -23.42 -11.32 11.79
CA GLU A 120 -22.36 -11.25 12.79
C GLU A 120 -22.16 -9.85 13.37
N VAL A 121 -22.86 -8.82 12.86
CA VAL A 121 -22.77 -7.44 13.34
C VAL A 121 -23.95 -7.15 14.28
N PRO A 122 -23.75 -7.10 15.60
CA PRO A 122 -24.81 -6.69 16.52
C PRO A 122 -25.31 -5.28 16.20
N VAL A 123 -26.61 -5.03 16.34
CA VAL A 123 -27.23 -3.72 16.09
C VAL A 123 -26.55 -2.60 16.87
N ASN A 124 -26.15 -2.87 18.12
CA ASN A 124 -25.44 -1.91 18.97
C ASN A 124 -23.95 -1.71 18.62
N ALA A 125 -23.40 -2.49 17.68
CA ALA A 125 -22.06 -2.34 17.15
C ALA A 125 -22.02 -1.64 15.78
N ALA A 126 -23.17 -1.49 15.11
CA ALA A 126 -23.29 -0.68 13.90
C ALA A 126 -23.05 0.81 14.23
N PRO A 127 -22.66 1.64 13.24
CA PRO A 127 -22.60 3.09 13.44
C PRO A 127 -23.91 3.62 14.03
N PHE A 128 -23.85 4.54 14.99
CA PHE A 128 -25.03 5.00 15.72
C PHE A 128 -26.15 5.55 14.83
N THR A 129 -25.80 6.13 13.68
CA THR A 129 -26.75 6.66 12.69
C THR A 129 -27.01 5.72 11.52
N TRP A 130 -26.59 4.46 11.60
CA TRP A 130 -26.78 3.50 10.51
C TRP A 130 -28.28 3.29 10.26
N ASP A 131 -28.70 3.51 9.02
CA ASP A 131 -30.07 3.30 8.57
C ASP A 131 -30.16 1.93 7.90
N PHE A 132 -30.77 0.98 8.60
CA PHE A 132 -30.93 -0.40 8.15
C PHE A 132 -31.92 -0.55 6.98
N GLU A 133 -32.76 0.45 6.72
CA GLU A 133 -33.69 0.45 5.59
C GLU A 133 -33.02 1.04 4.33
N ALA A 134 -32.11 2.01 4.51
CA ALA A 134 -31.43 2.67 3.40
C ALA A 134 -30.15 1.94 2.95
N GLN A 135 -29.49 1.18 3.82
CA GLN A 135 -28.22 0.50 3.53
C GLN A 135 -28.43 -0.99 3.29
N THR A 136 -27.65 -1.58 2.37
CA THR A 136 -27.66 -3.04 2.20
C THR A 136 -27.02 -3.72 3.40
N THR A 137 -27.48 -4.94 3.71
CA THR A 137 -26.90 -5.80 4.74
C THR A 137 -25.41 -6.05 4.49
N GLY A 138 -25.06 -6.34 3.23
CA GLY A 138 -23.68 -6.53 2.81
C GLY A 138 -22.80 -5.29 2.97
N ALA A 139 -23.35 -4.08 2.87
CA ALA A 139 -22.60 -2.85 3.13
C ALA A 139 -22.18 -2.72 4.61
N LEU A 140 -23.03 -3.17 5.55
CA LEU A 140 -22.67 -3.18 6.98
C LEU A 140 -21.59 -4.24 7.28
N GLY A 141 -21.70 -5.43 6.68
CA GLY A 141 -20.69 -6.49 6.80
C GLY A 141 -19.34 -6.06 6.23
N SER A 142 -19.32 -5.51 5.01
CA SER A 142 -18.14 -4.91 4.38
C SER A 142 -17.53 -3.82 5.27
N TRP A 143 -18.34 -2.87 5.75
CA TRP A 143 -17.88 -1.86 6.70
C TRP A 143 -17.19 -2.49 7.90
N ARG A 144 -17.81 -3.48 8.54
CA ARG A 144 -17.24 -4.11 9.74
C ARG A 144 -15.90 -4.80 9.44
N ALA A 145 -15.80 -5.49 8.30
CA ALA A 145 -14.59 -6.17 7.88
C ALA A 145 -13.41 -5.19 7.68
N HIS A 146 -13.62 -4.10 6.95
CA HIS A 146 -12.58 -3.06 6.79
C HIS A 146 -12.19 -2.44 8.13
N MET A 147 -13.16 -2.16 8.99
CA MET A 147 -12.89 -1.58 10.32
C MET A 147 -12.11 -2.54 11.23
N ASN A 148 -12.23 -3.87 11.06
CA ASN A 148 -11.41 -4.85 11.77
C ASN A 148 -9.95 -4.81 11.32
N VAL A 149 -9.70 -4.70 10.01
CA VAL A 149 -8.33 -4.52 9.49
C VAL A 149 -7.71 -3.23 10.02
N LEU A 150 -8.45 -2.11 10.01
CA LEU A 150 -7.96 -0.85 10.58
C LEU A 150 -7.65 -0.97 12.08
N GLN A 151 -8.49 -1.66 12.86
CA GLN A 151 -8.20 -1.93 14.27
C GLN A 151 -6.94 -2.77 14.44
N ARG A 152 -6.73 -3.77 13.59
CA ARG A 152 -5.52 -4.59 13.60
C ARG A 152 -4.27 -3.76 13.32
N ILE A 153 -4.29 -2.90 12.31
CA ILE A 153 -3.19 -1.97 12.00
C ILE A 153 -2.82 -1.14 13.23
N VAL A 154 -3.82 -0.57 13.91
CA VAL A 154 -3.59 0.27 15.09
C VAL A 154 -3.10 -0.55 16.29
N ARG A 155 -3.69 -1.71 16.55
CA ARG A 155 -3.36 -2.60 17.68
C ARG A 155 -1.96 -3.19 17.54
N GLU A 156 -1.56 -3.57 16.34
CA GLU A 156 -0.27 -4.21 16.06
C GLU A 156 0.84 -3.20 15.70
N ASN A 157 0.50 -1.91 15.60
CA ASN A 157 1.42 -0.84 15.22
C ASN A 157 2.07 -1.06 13.84
N ILE A 158 1.27 -1.54 12.88
CA ILE A 158 1.70 -1.78 11.50
C ILE A 158 1.80 -0.42 10.79
N GLN A 159 2.95 -0.08 10.23
CA GLN A 159 3.24 1.28 9.74
C GLN A 159 2.56 1.59 8.41
N THR A 160 2.48 0.62 7.51
CA THR A 160 1.78 0.76 6.22
C THR A 160 1.16 -0.56 5.81
N THR A 161 -0.05 -0.52 5.26
CA THR A 161 -0.76 -1.74 4.85
C THR A 161 -1.48 -1.51 3.54
N LEU A 162 -1.25 -2.40 2.58
CA LEU A 162 -2.12 -2.55 1.42
C LEU A 162 -3.26 -3.51 1.79
N ILE A 163 -4.49 -3.09 1.55
CA ILE A 163 -5.71 -3.84 1.84
C ILE A 163 -6.37 -4.14 0.50
N ILE A 164 -6.71 -5.40 0.24
CA ILE A 164 -7.37 -5.85 -1.00
C ILE A 164 -8.66 -6.63 -0.69
N GLU A 165 -9.69 -6.48 -1.51
CA GLU A 165 -10.91 -7.30 -1.46
C GLU A 165 -10.63 -8.70 -2.07
N ASP A 166 -11.37 -9.73 -1.68
CA ASP A 166 -11.15 -11.11 -2.16
C ASP A 166 -11.50 -11.33 -3.64
N ASP A 167 -12.22 -10.39 -4.25
CA ASP A 167 -12.49 -10.35 -5.67
C ASP A 167 -11.57 -9.36 -6.42
N ALA A 168 -10.52 -8.85 -5.77
CA ALA A 168 -9.53 -8.00 -6.41
C ALA A 168 -8.51 -8.83 -7.22
N ASP A 169 -8.18 -8.32 -8.40
CA ASP A 169 -7.13 -8.81 -9.29
C ASP A 169 -6.26 -7.65 -9.75
N TRP A 170 -5.08 -7.97 -10.26
CA TRP A 170 -4.06 -7.03 -10.69
C TRP A 170 -3.40 -7.49 -11.97
N ASP A 171 -2.80 -6.53 -12.68
CA ASP A 171 -2.02 -6.87 -13.87
C ASP A 171 -0.75 -7.63 -13.45
N VAL A 172 -0.30 -8.62 -14.23
CA VAL A 172 0.95 -9.34 -13.94
C VAL A 172 2.18 -8.42 -13.84
N HIS A 173 2.08 -7.21 -14.39
CA HIS A 173 3.09 -6.15 -14.31
C HIS A 173 2.93 -5.24 -13.06
N LEU A 174 2.13 -5.61 -12.06
CA LEU A 174 1.81 -4.76 -10.90
C LEU A 174 3.03 -4.10 -10.25
N LYS A 175 4.15 -4.82 -10.09
CA LYS A 175 5.37 -4.26 -9.49
C LYS A 175 5.97 -3.09 -10.28
N SER A 176 5.92 -3.14 -11.62
CA SER A 176 6.39 -2.01 -12.43
C SER A 176 5.40 -0.84 -12.37
N GLN A 177 4.10 -1.11 -12.35
CA GLN A 177 3.07 -0.08 -12.19
C GLN A 177 3.18 0.63 -10.83
N MET A 178 3.38 -0.13 -9.76
CA MET A 178 3.58 0.41 -8.41
C MET A 178 4.91 1.18 -8.30
N SER A 179 5.95 0.77 -9.04
CA SER A 179 7.23 1.48 -9.10
C SER A 179 7.04 2.84 -9.77
N GLU A 180 6.34 2.88 -10.90
CA GLU A 180 5.97 4.12 -11.58
C GLU A 180 5.15 5.05 -10.66
N MET A 181 4.19 4.49 -9.90
CA MET A 181 3.45 5.24 -8.90
C MET A 181 4.35 5.79 -7.79
N ALA A 182 5.31 5.02 -7.27
CA ALA A 182 6.25 5.47 -6.25
C ALA A 182 7.07 6.70 -6.71
N TYR A 183 7.58 6.67 -7.95
CA TYR A 183 8.24 7.83 -8.56
C TYR A 183 7.28 9.02 -8.68
N GLY A 184 6.08 8.80 -9.20
CA GLY A 184 5.10 9.86 -9.41
C GLY A 184 4.64 10.52 -8.11
N LEU A 185 4.34 9.73 -7.08
CA LEU A 185 3.91 10.27 -5.79
C LEU A 185 5.00 11.08 -5.11
N ARG A 186 6.27 10.64 -5.17
CA ARG A 186 7.37 11.44 -4.64
C ARG A 186 7.57 12.73 -5.41
N ALA A 187 7.36 12.72 -6.73
CA ALA A 187 7.41 13.95 -7.53
C ALA A 187 6.29 14.92 -7.13
N LEU A 188 5.04 14.43 -7.04
CA LEU A 188 3.88 15.22 -6.62
C LEU A 188 4.02 15.78 -5.20
N GLN A 189 4.67 15.04 -4.30
CA GLN A 189 4.96 15.49 -2.93
C GLN A 189 6.21 16.38 -2.82
N GLN A 190 6.97 16.55 -3.91
CA GLN A 190 8.30 17.16 -3.89
C GLN A 190 9.21 16.53 -2.82
N ALA A 191 9.09 15.21 -2.66
CA ALA A 191 9.70 14.48 -1.56
C ALA A 191 11.23 14.48 -1.66
N PRO A 192 11.96 14.61 -0.53
CA PRO A 192 13.41 14.58 -0.54
C PRO A 192 13.94 13.24 -1.05
N ARG A 193 15.13 13.26 -1.66
CA ARG A 193 15.80 12.03 -2.13
C ARG A 193 16.00 11.00 -1.02
N SER A 194 16.19 11.46 0.21
CA SER A 194 16.44 10.66 1.42
C SER A 194 15.19 10.02 2.04
N THR A 195 13.99 10.19 1.48
CA THR A 195 12.79 9.54 2.03
C THR A 195 12.95 8.02 2.06
N ARG A 196 12.56 7.41 3.19
CA ARG A 196 12.58 5.95 3.37
C ARG A 196 11.32 5.27 2.85
N SER A 197 10.24 6.02 2.67
CA SER A 197 9.00 5.50 2.08
C SER A 197 9.10 5.54 0.56
N PRO A 198 8.90 4.41 -0.16
CA PRO A 198 8.89 4.39 -1.62
C PRO A 198 7.85 5.37 -2.19
N TYR A 199 6.69 5.45 -1.56
CA TYR A 199 5.56 6.28 -1.98
C TYR A 199 5.62 7.73 -1.47
N GLY A 200 6.77 8.14 -0.91
CA GLY A 200 6.93 9.45 -0.27
C GLY A 200 6.37 9.49 1.16
N PRO A 201 6.70 10.55 1.93
CA PRO A 201 6.37 10.64 3.34
C PRO A 201 4.98 11.24 3.64
N ALA A 202 4.31 11.84 2.65
CA ALA A 202 3.16 12.70 2.87
C ALA A 202 1.88 12.13 2.24
N TRP A 203 1.39 11.01 2.76
CA TRP A 203 0.10 10.42 2.39
C TRP A 203 -0.54 9.70 3.59
N ASP A 204 -1.86 9.70 3.65
CA ASP A 204 -2.64 8.90 4.61
C ASP A 204 -3.21 7.65 3.94
N MET A 205 -3.66 7.78 2.68
CA MET A 205 -4.24 6.70 1.89
C MET A 205 -3.84 6.74 0.41
N LEU A 206 -3.63 5.57 -0.19
CA LEU A 206 -3.51 5.39 -1.64
C LEU A 206 -4.74 4.62 -2.15
N TRP A 207 -5.47 5.19 -3.11
CA TRP A 207 -6.64 4.59 -3.74
C TRP A 207 -6.21 3.82 -5.00
N LEU A 208 -5.94 2.53 -4.85
CA LEU A 208 -5.25 1.71 -5.86
C LEU A 208 -6.21 0.90 -6.74
N GLY A 209 -7.37 0.53 -6.20
CA GLY A 209 -8.45 -0.14 -6.92
C GLY A 209 -9.79 0.50 -6.60
N HIS A 210 -10.55 0.80 -7.65
CA HIS A 210 -11.81 1.53 -7.57
C HIS A 210 -12.63 1.35 -8.85
N CYS A 211 -13.92 1.63 -8.75
CA CYS A 211 -14.79 1.83 -9.92
C CYS A 211 -14.86 3.31 -10.31
N ARG A 212 -14.54 4.22 -9.39
CA ARG A 212 -14.51 5.66 -9.67
C ARG A 212 -13.47 6.36 -8.78
N VAL A 213 -12.71 7.29 -9.36
CA VAL A 213 -11.82 8.18 -8.59
C VAL A 213 -11.69 9.51 -9.31
N GLY A 214 -11.42 10.58 -8.58
CA GLY A 214 -11.05 11.84 -9.19
C GLY A 214 -10.51 12.84 -8.18
N SER A 215 -10.05 13.94 -8.72
CA SER A 215 -9.38 15.01 -7.99
C SER A 215 -10.35 16.12 -7.59
N THR A 216 -9.84 17.23 -7.05
CA THR A 216 -10.61 18.48 -6.98
C THR A 216 -10.83 19.03 -8.39
N ASP A 217 -11.73 20.00 -8.55
CA ASP A 217 -11.88 20.75 -9.80
C ASP A 217 -10.84 21.90 -9.90
N ASP A 218 -9.95 22.01 -8.92
CA ASP A 218 -8.85 22.97 -8.91
C ASP A 218 -7.68 22.48 -9.76
N GLU A 219 -6.87 23.43 -10.22
CA GLU A 219 -5.60 23.14 -10.89
C GLU A 219 -4.68 22.32 -9.98
N GLN A 220 -4.08 21.27 -10.54
CA GLN A 220 -3.09 20.46 -9.84
C GLN A 220 -2.13 19.77 -10.82
N GLU A 221 -1.05 19.25 -10.27
CA GLU A 221 -0.13 18.39 -10.99
C GLU A 221 -0.63 16.95 -11.02
N PHE A 222 -0.48 16.32 -12.18
CA PHE A 222 -0.64 14.90 -12.40
C PHE A 222 0.72 14.32 -12.76
N TRP A 223 1.03 13.12 -12.27
CA TRP A 223 2.08 12.30 -12.86
C TRP A 223 1.47 11.51 -14.01
N VAL A 224 1.90 11.80 -15.24
CA VAL A 224 1.36 11.21 -16.46
C VAL A 224 2.33 10.16 -16.99
N VAL A 225 1.79 9.00 -17.35
CA VAL A 225 2.50 7.87 -17.92
C VAL A 225 1.87 7.56 -19.28
N ASP A 226 2.49 8.03 -20.35
CA ASP A 226 2.07 7.71 -21.71
C ASP A 226 2.58 6.32 -22.14
N ASP A 227 1.95 5.76 -23.18
CA ASP A 227 2.26 4.44 -23.76
C ASP A 227 2.29 3.28 -22.74
N ASP A 228 1.48 3.36 -21.69
CA ASP A 228 1.29 2.27 -20.74
C ASP A 228 0.46 1.15 -21.38
N VAL A 229 1.14 0.06 -21.76
CA VAL A 229 0.54 -1.14 -22.38
C VAL A 229 -0.38 -1.91 -21.44
N THR A 230 -0.35 -1.62 -20.14
CA THR A 230 -1.20 -2.25 -19.12
C THR A 230 -2.51 -1.51 -18.88
N VAL A 231 -2.73 -0.40 -19.59
CA VAL A 231 -3.95 0.39 -19.51
C VAL A 231 -4.99 -0.15 -20.50
N ALA A 232 -6.17 -0.50 -20.00
CA ALA A 232 -7.27 -0.92 -20.86
C ALA A 232 -7.62 0.16 -21.90
N PRO A 233 -7.90 -0.23 -23.16
CA PRO A 233 -8.45 0.67 -24.17
C PRO A 233 -9.71 1.37 -23.64
N THR A 234 -9.92 2.62 -24.02
CA THR A 234 -11.05 3.43 -23.55
C THR A 234 -12.41 2.77 -23.76
N VAL A 235 -12.58 2.04 -24.86
CA VAL A 235 -13.80 1.29 -25.18
C VAL A 235 -14.08 0.11 -24.24
N ASN A 236 -13.06 -0.37 -23.53
CA ASN A 236 -13.13 -1.47 -22.58
C ASN A 236 -13.07 -1.00 -21.12
N ARG A 237 -12.92 0.32 -20.87
CA ARG A 237 -12.88 0.86 -19.51
C ARG A 237 -14.27 0.85 -18.90
N THR A 238 -14.36 0.36 -17.68
CA THR A 238 -15.59 0.39 -16.88
C THR A 238 -15.47 1.36 -15.70
N SER A 239 -14.25 1.76 -15.37
CA SER A 239 -13.96 2.76 -14.36
C SER A 239 -14.20 4.18 -14.88
N PHE A 240 -14.66 5.06 -13.99
CA PHE A 240 -14.98 6.45 -14.33
C PHE A 240 -14.10 7.44 -13.60
N PHE A 241 -13.71 8.52 -14.30
CA PHE A 241 -13.14 9.67 -13.63
C PHE A 241 -14.27 10.46 -12.94
N ARG A 242 -14.08 10.84 -11.67
CA ARG A 242 -15.20 11.34 -10.84
C ARG A 242 -15.75 12.68 -11.31
N ASN A 243 -14.87 13.61 -11.65
CA ASN A 243 -15.22 15.01 -11.85
C ASN A 243 -16.28 15.19 -12.95
N ARG A 244 -17.11 16.23 -12.82
CA ARG A 244 -18.19 16.52 -13.77
C ARG A 244 -17.63 16.70 -15.19
N HIS A 245 -16.49 17.37 -15.29
CA HIS A 245 -15.71 17.47 -16.50
C HIS A 245 -14.43 16.66 -16.32
N SER A 246 -14.27 15.62 -17.14
CA SER A 246 -13.08 14.80 -17.14
C SER A 246 -12.02 15.44 -18.07
N PRO A 247 -10.82 15.72 -17.56
CA PRO A 247 -9.72 16.21 -18.37
C PRO A 247 -9.46 15.31 -19.58
N GLU A 248 -8.96 15.87 -20.67
CA GLU A 248 -8.63 15.10 -21.87
C GLU A 248 -7.67 13.93 -21.56
N ILE A 249 -6.70 14.18 -20.66
CA ILE A 249 -5.73 13.18 -20.20
C ILE A 249 -6.39 11.87 -19.70
N THR A 250 -7.55 11.94 -19.06
CA THR A 250 -8.24 10.74 -18.54
C THR A 250 -8.88 9.90 -19.66
N ARG A 251 -9.07 10.49 -20.84
CA ARG A 251 -9.68 9.86 -22.02
C ARG A 251 -8.64 9.37 -23.04
N ARG A 252 -7.35 9.57 -22.80
CA ARG A 252 -6.30 9.04 -23.68
C ARG A 252 -6.18 7.52 -23.53
N ASN A 253 -5.98 6.84 -24.66
CA ASN A 253 -5.57 5.42 -24.67
C ASN A 253 -4.14 5.29 -24.13
N ASN A 254 -3.83 4.11 -23.60
CA ASN A 254 -2.49 3.75 -23.13
C ASN A 254 -1.87 4.80 -22.19
N THR A 255 -2.70 5.49 -21.41
CA THR A 255 -2.23 6.58 -20.54
C THR A 255 -2.75 6.33 -19.14
N ARG A 256 -1.83 6.34 -18.18
CA ARG A 256 -2.14 6.25 -16.75
C ARG A 256 -1.73 7.54 -16.07
N ILE A 257 -2.50 7.96 -15.07
CA ILE A 257 -2.20 9.12 -14.25
C ILE A 257 -2.20 8.77 -12.77
N PHE A 258 -1.32 9.42 -12.01
CA PHE A 258 -1.37 9.48 -10.55
C PHE A 258 -1.53 10.93 -10.10
N PHE A 259 -2.33 11.16 -9.06
CA PHE A 259 -2.72 12.50 -8.66
C PHE A 259 -3.24 12.55 -7.23
N HIS A 260 -3.40 13.76 -6.69
CA HIS A 260 -4.03 13.96 -5.39
C HIS A 260 -5.54 13.66 -5.49
N ALA A 261 -5.94 12.51 -4.95
CA ALA A 261 -7.32 12.06 -4.99
C ALA A 261 -8.14 12.87 -3.98
N ASN A 262 -9.29 13.36 -4.44
CA ASN A 262 -10.24 14.06 -3.59
C ASN A 262 -11.42 13.16 -3.21
N ALA A 263 -11.81 12.24 -4.10
CA ALA A 263 -12.90 11.31 -3.84
C ALA A 263 -12.92 10.14 -4.81
N GLY A 264 -13.38 9.00 -4.32
CA GLY A 264 -13.63 7.80 -5.12
C GLY A 264 -14.86 7.00 -4.69
N MET A 265 -15.02 5.82 -5.26
CA MET A 265 -16.03 4.81 -4.96
C MET A 265 -15.45 3.44 -5.28
N CYS A 266 -15.87 2.43 -4.51
CA CYS A 266 -15.26 1.11 -4.45
C CYS A 266 -13.83 1.14 -3.87
N VAL A 267 -13.43 0.07 -3.19
CA VAL A 267 -12.13 -0.05 -2.51
C VAL A 267 -11.49 -1.41 -2.72
N GLN A 268 -11.59 -1.95 -3.96
CA GLN A 268 -10.96 -3.23 -4.36
C GLN A 268 -9.52 -3.34 -3.87
N ALA A 269 -8.78 -2.22 -3.91
CA ALA A 269 -7.54 -2.10 -3.18
C ALA A 269 -7.30 -0.68 -2.69
N TYR A 270 -6.79 -0.55 -1.47
CA TYR A 270 -6.25 0.71 -0.97
C TYR A 270 -5.10 0.47 0.00
N ALA A 271 -4.13 1.37 0.02
CA ALA A 271 -3.10 1.38 1.05
C ALA A 271 -3.38 2.46 2.07
N VAL A 272 -2.99 2.23 3.33
CA VAL A 272 -3.14 3.20 4.42
C VAL A 272 -1.89 3.18 5.31
N THR A 273 -1.52 4.34 5.84
CA THR A 273 -0.50 4.44 6.89
C THR A 273 -1.09 4.12 8.27
N TYR A 274 -0.26 3.85 9.27
CA TYR A 274 -0.72 3.73 10.67
C TYR A 274 -1.56 4.93 11.10
N ASP A 275 -1.10 6.15 10.78
CA ASP A 275 -1.79 7.39 11.10
C ASP A 275 -3.09 7.53 10.32
N GLY A 276 -3.07 7.18 9.02
CA GLY A 276 -4.26 7.09 8.19
C GLY A 276 -5.30 6.14 8.80
N ALA A 277 -4.90 4.97 9.29
CA ALA A 277 -5.81 4.01 9.91
C ALA A 277 -6.44 4.55 11.20
N ARG A 278 -5.66 5.24 12.05
CA ARG A 278 -6.18 5.93 13.25
C ARG A 278 -7.21 7.01 12.88
N LYS A 279 -6.89 7.83 11.88
CA LYS A 279 -7.79 8.86 11.33
C LYS A 279 -9.08 8.22 10.78
N MET A 280 -8.97 7.17 9.98
CA MET A 280 -10.12 6.44 9.43
C MET A 280 -11.00 5.86 10.54
N LEU A 281 -10.44 5.22 11.57
CA LEU A 281 -11.21 4.73 12.72
C LEU A 281 -11.96 5.86 13.43
N ALA A 282 -11.29 7.00 13.66
CA ALA A 282 -11.91 8.15 14.31
C ALA A 282 -13.06 8.73 13.47
N ALA A 283 -12.87 8.90 12.17
CA ALA A 283 -13.89 9.49 11.29
C ALA A 283 -15.04 8.54 10.96
N ILE A 284 -14.76 7.25 10.78
CA ILE A 284 -15.72 6.27 10.26
C ILE A 284 -16.45 5.54 11.40
N SER A 285 -15.79 5.30 12.55
CA SER A 285 -16.40 4.60 13.68
C SER A 285 -16.99 5.52 14.74
N LEU A 286 -16.32 6.64 15.04
CA LEU A 286 -16.61 7.45 16.23
C LEU A 286 -17.44 8.68 15.93
N GLN A 287 -17.67 8.99 14.65
CA GLN A 287 -18.55 10.07 14.23
C GLN A 287 -19.85 9.52 13.63
N PRO A 288 -20.94 10.29 13.64
CA PRO A 288 -22.19 9.93 12.96
C PRO A 288 -21.96 9.66 11.46
N ARG A 289 -22.16 8.40 11.05
CA ARG A 289 -22.02 7.95 9.66
C ARG A 289 -23.17 7.01 9.30
N ASN A 290 -23.92 7.36 8.26
CA ASN A 290 -24.92 6.51 7.64
C ASN A 290 -24.55 6.28 6.17
N GLN A 291 -23.40 5.66 5.95
CA GLN A 291 -22.82 5.51 4.61
C GLN A 291 -21.97 4.24 4.57
N PRO A 292 -21.92 3.53 3.43
CA PRO A 292 -20.97 2.44 3.20
C PRO A 292 -19.52 2.89 3.41
N PHE A 293 -18.62 1.91 3.56
CA PHE A 293 -17.21 2.19 3.86
C PHE A 293 -16.55 3.05 2.79
N ASP A 294 -16.66 2.68 1.52
CA ASP A 294 -16.06 3.40 0.39
C ASP A 294 -16.55 4.86 0.27
N VAL A 295 -17.85 5.11 0.47
CA VAL A 295 -18.43 6.46 0.51
C VAL A 295 -17.89 7.25 1.70
N SER A 296 -17.60 6.58 2.82
CA SER A 296 -16.96 7.20 3.98
C SER A 296 -15.51 7.54 3.74
N VAL A 297 -14.75 6.67 3.09
CA VAL A 297 -13.41 6.95 2.60
C VAL A 297 -13.40 8.14 1.63
N SER A 298 -14.38 8.17 0.71
CA SER A 298 -14.58 9.28 -0.22
C SER A 298 -14.90 10.60 0.49
N ALA A 299 -15.52 10.56 1.67
CA ALA A 299 -15.80 11.76 2.44
C ALA A 299 -14.54 12.31 3.14
N ILE A 300 -13.74 11.43 3.75
CA ILE A 300 -12.51 11.84 4.44
C ILE A 300 -11.44 12.36 3.45
N CYS A 301 -11.32 11.79 2.24
CA CYS A 301 -10.43 12.35 1.21
C CYS A 301 -10.86 13.75 0.72
N ARG A 302 -12.13 14.14 0.90
CA ARG A 302 -12.61 15.52 0.66
C ARG A 302 -12.42 16.44 1.86
N HIS A 303 -11.63 16.01 2.84
CA HIS A 303 -11.44 16.67 4.13
C HIS A 303 -12.76 16.92 4.89
N LYS A 304 -13.79 16.12 4.61
CA LYS A 304 -14.98 16.10 5.47
C LYS A 304 -14.62 15.28 6.69
N PHE A 305 -14.99 15.77 7.88
CA PHE A 305 -14.80 15.08 9.18
C PHE A 305 -13.37 15.11 9.73
N LEU A 306 -12.34 15.10 8.88
CA LEU A 306 -10.94 15.23 9.24
C LEU A 306 -10.20 16.07 8.19
N ASP A 307 -9.35 16.99 8.65
CA ASP A 307 -8.48 17.81 7.81
C ASP A 307 -7.13 18.01 8.52
N PRO A 308 -5.98 17.63 7.94
CA PRO A 308 -5.82 16.98 6.63
C PRO A 308 -5.93 15.44 6.68
N PHE A 309 -6.53 14.87 5.63
CA PHE A 309 -6.45 13.45 5.28
C PHE A 309 -6.03 13.32 3.81
N VAL A 310 -4.75 13.04 3.57
CA VAL A 310 -4.12 13.15 2.25
C VAL A 310 -4.31 11.85 1.46
N CYS A 311 -4.99 11.94 0.33
CA CYS A 311 -5.24 10.79 -0.55
C CYS A 311 -4.54 10.98 -1.90
N TYR A 312 -3.91 9.91 -2.39
CA TYR A 312 -3.46 9.82 -3.79
C TYR A 312 -4.19 8.68 -4.49
N GLY A 313 -4.40 8.80 -5.80
CA GLY A 313 -5.08 7.77 -6.60
C GLY A 313 -4.42 7.57 -7.95
N ALA A 314 -4.75 6.44 -8.58
CA ALA A 314 -4.38 6.11 -9.95
C ALA A 314 -5.62 6.18 -10.85
N PHE A 315 -5.49 6.58 -12.11
CA PHE A 315 -6.55 6.38 -13.10
C PHE A 315 -5.96 6.00 -14.46
N PRO A 316 -6.44 4.95 -15.13
CA PRO A 316 -7.35 3.89 -14.62
C PRO A 316 -6.77 3.14 -13.40
N PRO A 317 -7.54 2.25 -12.72
CA PRO A 317 -7.10 1.62 -11.48
C PRO A 317 -5.96 0.60 -11.71
N LEU A 318 -5.21 0.29 -10.66
CA LEU A 318 -4.14 -0.73 -10.64
C LEU A 318 -4.66 -2.10 -10.19
N PHE A 319 -5.66 -2.11 -9.32
CA PHE A 319 -6.41 -3.28 -8.91
C PHE A 319 -7.85 -3.14 -9.33
N SER A 320 -8.50 -4.23 -9.68
CA SER A 320 -9.88 -4.17 -10.13
C SER A 320 -10.62 -5.45 -9.83
N THR A 321 -11.94 -5.41 -9.99
CA THR A 321 -12.81 -6.54 -9.70
C THR A 321 -12.67 -7.64 -10.75
N HIS A 322 -12.36 -8.85 -10.29
CA HIS A 322 -12.39 -10.07 -11.07
C HIS A 322 -13.74 -10.79 -10.91
N ARG A 323 -14.16 -11.42 -12.01
CA ARG A 323 -15.40 -12.19 -12.11
C ARG A 323 -15.10 -13.51 -12.81
N PHE A 324 -15.22 -14.60 -12.07
CA PHE A 324 -15.10 -15.96 -12.62
C PHE A 324 -16.23 -16.24 -13.60
N ALA A 325 -15.99 -17.11 -14.58
CA ALA A 325 -17.06 -17.61 -15.43
C ALA A 325 -18.15 -18.31 -14.60
N GLY A 326 -19.42 -18.01 -14.90
CA GLY A 326 -20.55 -18.59 -14.19
C GLY A 326 -21.74 -17.64 -14.05
N PRO A 327 -22.70 -17.99 -13.17
CA PRO A 327 -23.86 -17.16 -12.91
C PRO A 327 -23.50 -15.93 -12.06
N THR A 328 -24.12 -14.78 -12.34
CA THR A 328 -23.88 -13.50 -11.63
C THR A 328 -24.17 -13.57 -10.12
N SER A 329 -24.97 -14.54 -9.66
CA SER A 329 -25.18 -14.78 -8.23
C SER A 329 -23.88 -15.10 -7.46
N ARG A 330 -22.79 -15.46 -8.15
CA ARG A 330 -21.47 -15.71 -7.55
C ARG A 330 -20.57 -14.46 -7.46
N ASP A 331 -21.01 -13.35 -8.06
CA ASP A 331 -20.21 -12.16 -8.28
C ASP A 331 -20.00 -11.33 -7.03
N SER A 332 -21.01 -11.17 -6.18
CA SER A 332 -20.96 -10.23 -5.07
C SER A 332 -21.73 -10.76 -3.87
N ASP A 333 -21.12 -10.62 -2.70
CA ASP A 333 -21.76 -10.90 -1.41
C ASP A 333 -22.35 -9.60 -0.77
N ILE A 334 -22.22 -8.45 -1.45
CA ILE A 334 -22.69 -7.13 -0.93
C ILE A 334 -24.17 -6.89 -1.22
N SER A 335 -24.66 -7.39 -2.35
CA SER A 335 -26.02 -7.17 -2.85
C SER A 335 -26.47 -8.36 -3.69
N ILE A 336 -27.77 -8.65 -3.65
CA ILE A 336 -28.37 -9.68 -4.51
C ILE A 336 -28.29 -9.20 -5.98
N ALA A 337 -27.81 -10.06 -6.87
CA ALA A 337 -27.76 -9.78 -8.30
C ALA A 337 -29.18 -9.63 -8.87
N GLU A 338 -29.39 -8.66 -9.77
CA GLU A 338 -30.69 -8.43 -10.43
C GLU A 338 -31.12 -9.63 -11.28
N GLU A 339 -30.16 -10.25 -11.99
CA GLU A 339 -30.38 -11.44 -12.83
C GLU A 339 -29.47 -12.59 -12.37
N PRO A 340 -29.76 -13.25 -11.23
CA PRO A 340 -28.82 -14.15 -10.53
C PRO A 340 -28.39 -15.38 -11.32
N ASP A 341 -29.18 -15.78 -12.32
CA ASP A 341 -28.92 -16.94 -13.19
C ASP A 341 -28.27 -16.54 -14.53
N LEU A 342 -28.07 -15.24 -14.79
CA LEU A 342 -27.37 -14.77 -15.99
C LEU A 342 -25.94 -15.30 -15.98
N ILE A 343 -25.54 -16.01 -17.04
CA ILE A 343 -24.20 -16.59 -17.17
C ILE A 343 -23.32 -15.66 -18.02
N HIS A 344 -22.09 -15.41 -17.57
CA HIS A 344 -21.08 -14.67 -18.32
C HIS A 344 -19.73 -15.41 -18.37
N GLU A 345 -18.89 -15.03 -19.33
CA GLU A 345 -17.48 -15.46 -19.40
C GLU A 345 -16.67 -14.83 -18.25
N GLU A 346 -15.50 -15.38 -17.97
CA GLU A 346 -14.55 -14.81 -17.01
C GLU A 346 -13.99 -13.47 -17.52
N TYR A 347 -13.87 -12.48 -16.64
CA TYR A 347 -13.24 -11.20 -16.95
C TYR A 347 -12.71 -10.49 -15.70
N THR A 348 -11.80 -9.55 -15.91
CA THR A 348 -11.39 -8.57 -14.89
C THR A 348 -11.63 -7.16 -15.41
N LYS A 349 -12.30 -6.31 -14.63
CA LYS A 349 -12.59 -4.94 -15.08
C LYS A 349 -11.30 -4.14 -15.29
N ASP A 350 -11.22 -3.34 -16.35
CA ASP A 350 -10.16 -2.33 -16.58
C ASP A 350 -8.68 -2.81 -16.63
N LEU A 351 -8.39 -4.11 -16.52
CA LEU A 351 -7.03 -4.65 -16.60
C LEU A 351 -6.74 -5.27 -17.96
N VAL A 352 -5.50 -5.18 -18.45
CA VAL A 352 -5.14 -5.78 -19.74
C VAL A 352 -4.70 -7.22 -19.53
N TYR A 353 -3.64 -7.43 -18.74
CA TYR A 353 -3.04 -8.73 -18.47
C TYR A 353 -3.38 -9.19 -17.04
N SER A 354 -4.66 -9.50 -16.82
CA SER A 354 -5.16 -10.04 -15.54
C SER A 354 -4.28 -11.19 -15.06
N THR A 355 -3.85 -11.13 -13.80
CA THR A 355 -3.06 -12.20 -13.18
C THR A 355 -3.90 -13.46 -13.05
N ILE A 356 -5.13 -13.35 -12.55
CA ILE A 356 -6.03 -14.50 -12.35
C ILE A 356 -6.34 -15.20 -13.67
N MET A 357 -6.74 -14.47 -14.72
CA MET A 357 -7.06 -15.06 -16.03
C MET A 357 -5.84 -15.71 -16.69
N ASN A 358 -4.62 -15.27 -16.34
CA ASN A 358 -3.38 -15.85 -16.85
C ASN A 358 -2.85 -17.04 -16.01
N ILE A 359 -3.43 -17.35 -14.85
CA ILE A 359 -3.02 -18.48 -13.99
C ILE A 359 -2.86 -19.79 -14.77
N PRO A 360 -3.82 -20.23 -15.61
CA PRO A 360 -3.68 -21.51 -16.33
C PRO A 360 -2.43 -21.57 -17.20
N ARG A 361 -2.01 -20.44 -17.76
CA ARG A 361 -0.80 -20.33 -18.59
C ARG A 361 0.46 -20.37 -17.73
N LEU A 362 0.46 -19.62 -16.64
CA LEU A 362 1.60 -19.50 -15.73
C LEU A 362 1.89 -20.82 -15.01
N VAL A 363 0.87 -21.57 -14.60
CA VAL A 363 1.01 -22.90 -13.98
C VAL A 363 1.64 -23.91 -14.96
N GLN A 364 1.35 -23.78 -16.26
CA GLN A 364 1.98 -24.60 -17.31
C GLN A 364 3.43 -24.20 -17.62
N GLY A 365 3.98 -23.19 -16.93
CA GLY A 365 5.33 -22.69 -17.17
C GLY A 365 5.46 -21.88 -18.46
N LEU A 366 4.35 -21.42 -19.03
CA LEU A 366 4.41 -20.51 -20.17
C LEU A 366 4.97 -19.17 -19.72
N ASN A 367 5.91 -18.64 -20.51
CA ASN A 367 6.56 -17.37 -20.24
C ASN A 367 5.81 -16.18 -20.88
N SER A 368 4.63 -16.39 -21.46
CA SER A 368 3.83 -15.32 -22.07
C SER A 368 2.42 -15.22 -21.49
N VAL A 369 1.97 -13.98 -21.32
CA VAL A 369 0.64 -13.62 -20.82
C VAL A 369 -0.20 -13.04 -21.94
N GLN A 370 -1.50 -13.27 -21.86
CA GLN A 370 -2.48 -12.83 -22.85
C GLN A 370 -3.32 -11.68 -22.31
N PRO A 371 -3.66 -10.71 -23.18
CA PRO A 371 -4.62 -9.69 -22.85
C PRO A 371 -6.04 -10.28 -22.87
N GLN A 372 -6.94 -9.78 -22.04
CA GLN A 372 -8.33 -10.28 -22.00
C GLN A 372 -9.22 -9.72 -23.12
N PHE A 373 -8.88 -8.56 -23.70
CA PHE A 373 -9.74 -7.87 -24.65
C PHE A 373 -9.62 -8.44 -26.07
N LYS A 374 -10.45 -9.45 -26.38
CA LYS A 374 -10.57 -10.05 -27.71
C LYS A 374 -10.90 -8.98 -28.77
N GLY A 375 -10.27 -9.06 -29.94
CA GLY A 375 -10.53 -8.14 -31.06
C GLY A 375 -9.84 -6.78 -30.97
N GLN A 376 -9.07 -6.52 -29.91
CA GLN A 376 -8.15 -5.39 -29.85
C GLN A 376 -6.76 -5.81 -30.35
N ASN A 377 -6.02 -4.90 -30.99
CA ASN A 377 -4.63 -5.13 -31.42
C ASN A 377 -3.66 -5.01 -30.23
N ILE A 378 -3.91 -5.76 -29.17
CA ILE A 378 -3.05 -5.83 -27.98
C ILE A 378 -2.24 -7.13 -28.07
N PRO A 379 -0.91 -7.08 -28.11
CA PRO A 379 -0.09 -8.28 -28.22
C PRO A 379 0.02 -9.03 -26.88
N ASP A 380 0.31 -10.32 -26.96
CA ASP A 380 0.84 -11.09 -25.83
C ASP A 380 2.12 -10.42 -25.31
N GLN A 381 2.35 -10.49 -23.99
CA GLN A 381 3.56 -9.97 -23.36
C GLN A 381 4.38 -11.09 -22.75
N LEU A 382 5.69 -10.88 -22.64
CA LEU A 382 6.54 -11.78 -21.87
C LEU A 382 6.30 -11.55 -20.37
N PHE A 383 6.04 -12.63 -19.63
CA PHE A 383 5.92 -12.59 -18.19
C PHE A 383 7.31 -12.48 -17.56
N LEU A 384 7.64 -11.28 -17.09
CA LEU A 384 8.92 -10.96 -16.44
C LEU A 384 8.66 -10.44 -15.01
N PRO A 385 8.41 -11.31 -14.02
CA PRO A 385 8.08 -10.88 -12.65
C PRO A 385 9.21 -10.15 -11.94
N ASP A 386 10.44 -10.28 -12.44
CA ASP A 386 11.64 -9.63 -11.91
C ASP A 386 12.06 -8.38 -12.71
N ALA A 387 11.29 -7.99 -13.74
CA ALA A 387 11.60 -6.81 -14.53
C ALA A 387 11.49 -5.53 -13.68
N ARG A 388 12.51 -4.67 -13.79
CA ARG A 388 12.58 -3.36 -13.14
C ARG A 388 12.77 -2.26 -14.19
N PRO A 389 11.75 -1.99 -15.03
CA PRO A 389 11.87 -0.93 -16.03
C PRO A 389 12.07 0.42 -15.33
N PRO A 390 12.86 1.33 -15.93
CA PRO A 390 12.96 2.69 -15.41
C PRO A 390 11.60 3.38 -15.48
N PRO A 391 11.30 4.32 -14.56
CA PRO A 391 10.09 5.11 -14.64
C PRO A 391 10.11 5.97 -15.90
N LYS A 392 8.94 6.19 -16.49
CA LYS A 392 8.80 6.94 -17.75
C LYS A 392 7.82 8.12 -17.68
N GLY A 393 7.13 8.29 -16.56
CA GLY A 393 6.18 9.37 -16.42
C GLY A 393 6.83 10.74 -16.18
N TYR A 394 5.97 11.76 -16.19
CA TYR A 394 6.35 13.16 -16.03
C TYR A 394 5.25 13.94 -15.32
N LEU A 395 5.62 15.07 -14.70
CA LEU A 395 4.64 16.00 -14.13
C LEU A 395 3.98 16.82 -15.23
N GLN A 396 2.66 16.89 -15.19
CA GLN A 396 1.85 17.74 -16.04
C GLN A 396 0.83 18.48 -15.17
N THR A 397 0.84 19.81 -15.21
CA THR A 397 -0.22 20.62 -14.63
C THR A 397 -1.47 20.53 -15.51
N VAL A 398 -2.61 20.20 -14.89
CA VAL A 398 -3.89 20.05 -15.60
C VAL A 398 -4.91 20.97 -14.95
N VAL A 399 -5.50 21.84 -15.76
CA VAL A 399 -6.64 22.67 -15.36
C VAL A 399 -7.92 21.90 -15.66
N MET A 400 -8.73 21.66 -14.62
CA MET A 400 -9.97 20.87 -14.74
C MET A 400 -11.12 21.65 -15.38
N TYR A 401 -11.01 22.99 -15.39
CA TYR A 401 -11.97 23.93 -15.97
C TYR A 401 -11.35 24.72 -17.13
N ASN A 402 -11.98 24.70 -18.29
CA ASN A 402 -11.74 25.68 -19.34
C ASN A 402 -13.10 26.17 -19.85
N GLU A 403 -13.64 27.21 -19.22
CA GLU A 403 -14.68 28.02 -19.87
C GLU A 403 -13.96 28.85 -20.95
N THR A 404 -13.93 28.35 -22.17
CA THR A 404 -13.90 29.28 -23.30
C THR A 404 -15.19 30.08 -23.25
N ILE A 405 -15.07 31.29 -22.69
CA ILE A 405 -15.99 32.40 -22.85
C ILE A 405 -16.27 32.54 -24.35
N LEU A 406 -17.44 32.09 -24.79
CA LEU A 406 -18.08 32.66 -25.97
C LEU A 406 -18.94 33.81 -25.45
N PRO A 407 -18.61 35.07 -25.72
CA PRO A 407 -19.51 36.16 -25.40
C PRO A 407 -20.77 35.94 -26.24
N ALA A 408 -21.92 35.91 -25.55
CA ALA A 408 -23.22 35.86 -26.19
C ALA A 408 -23.29 36.95 -27.26
N SER A 409 -23.29 36.55 -28.53
CA SER A 409 -23.54 37.48 -29.63
C SER A 409 -24.96 38.02 -29.44
N THR A 410 -25.01 39.30 -29.11
CA THR A 410 -26.14 40.22 -29.20
C THR A 410 -27.14 39.80 -30.29
N GLN A 411 -28.27 39.20 -29.89
CA GLN A 411 -29.47 39.26 -30.72
C GLN A 411 -30.12 40.61 -30.49
N ALA A 412 -29.86 41.51 -31.43
CA ALA A 412 -30.58 42.75 -31.56
C ALA A 412 -32.06 42.46 -31.88
N SER A 413 -32.92 43.21 -31.19
CA SER A 413 -34.36 43.28 -31.37
C SER A 413 -34.75 43.64 -32.81
N THR A 414 -35.72 42.92 -33.37
CA THR A 414 -36.72 43.52 -34.28
C THR A 414 -38.08 42.87 -34.04
N GLN A 415 -39.06 43.74 -33.76
CA GLN A 415 -40.47 43.44 -33.51
C GLN A 415 -41.21 42.94 -34.77
N ALA A 416 -42.14 41.98 -34.57
CA ALA A 416 -43.53 41.78 -35.08
C ALA A 416 -43.90 42.08 -36.58
N PRO A 417 -45.04 41.58 -37.16
CA PRO A 417 -46.25 41.01 -36.51
C PRO A 417 -46.94 39.77 -37.17
N THR A 418 -47.70 39.05 -36.33
CA THR A 418 -49.08 38.49 -36.48
C THR A 418 -49.58 37.90 -37.81
N GLN A 419 -50.04 36.63 -37.78
CA GLN A 419 -51.34 36.09 -38.28
C GLN A 419 -51.55 34.67 -37.69
N ILE A 420 -52.48 34.44 -36.75
CA ILE A 420 -53.85 33.90 -36.89
C ILE A 420 -53.97 32.75 -37.91
N VAL A 421 -54.35 31.54 -37.46
CA VAL A 421 -55.52 30.74 -37.92
C VAL A 421 -55.62 29.38 -37.17
N SER A 422 -56.75 29.24 -36.47
CA SER A 422 -57.57 28.06 -36.07
C SER A 422 -56.96 26.68 -35.74
N SER A 423 -57.23 26.24 -34.51
CA SER A 423 -57.31 24.83 -34.07
C SER A 423 -58.78 24.39 -33.90
N VAL A 424 -59.15 23.23 -34.45
CA VAL A 424 -60.39 22.49 -34.17
C VAL A 424 -59.98 21.03 -33.91
N SER A 425 -59.82 20.67 -32.63
CA SER A 425 -60.64 19.72 -31.85
C SER A 425 -60.73 18.27 -32.38
N HIS A 426 -60.20 17.30 -31.63
CA HIS A 426 -60.98 16.31 -30.88
C HIS A 426 -60.10 15.30 -30.11
N SER A 427 -60.66 14.87 -28.99
CA SER A 427 -60.10 14.10 -27.86
C SER A 427 -60.19 12.55 -28.07
N PRO A 428 -59.72 11.73 -27.10
CA PRO A 428 -59.11 10.41 -27.35
C PRO A 428 -60.01 9.19 -27.08
N SER A 429 -59.55 8.01 -27.48
CA SER A 429 -60.04 6.68 -27.08
C SER A 429 -58.85 5.71 -27.00
N LYS A 430 -58.44 5.28 -25.80
CA LYS A 430 -58.70 3.96 -25.20
C LYS A 430 -58.33 2.76 -26.10
N LEU A 431 -57.23 2.08 -25.75
CA LEU A 431 -57.20 0.72 -25.20
C LEU A 431 -55.82 0.46 -24.56
#